data_AF-A0A7K1G242-F1
#
_entry.id   AF-A0A7K1G242-F1
#
_cell.length_a   1.000
_cell.length_b   1.000
_cell.length_c   1.000
_cell.angle_alpha   90.00
_cell.angle_beta   90.00
_cell.angle_gamma   90.00
#
_symmetry.space_group_name_H-M   'P 1'
#
loop_
_entity.id
_entity.type
_entity.pdbx_description
1 polymer ?
#
loop_
_entity_poly.entity_id
_entity_poly.type
_entity_poly.pdbx_seq_one_letter_code
_entity_poly.pdbx_strand_id
1 'polypeptide(L)'
;MKKVFILLFLCFQFYSCQNKKAELKKFDANGKLIVYSEEVYANMWMKNRNLDVTVIDTFCINQKARALSDIKNGKLIYFGYAIDGIFKKLSKKLSKYGIETKEHLSGCTRMGSFEPYCYQIEMWKEIDRKYGENFIDSLSEEAKKEFIIENPNVKYMEDGKDLREKYLPK
;
A
#
# COMPACT_ATOMS: atom_id res chain seq x y z
N MET A 1 33.49 -12.52 34.38
CA MET A 1 32.79 -11.86 33.24
C MET A 1 32.04 -12.84 32.34
N LYS A 2 32.65 -13.94 31.83
CA LYS A 2 31.93 -14.93 30.99
C LYS A 2 30.68 -15.57 31.65
N LYS A 3 30.68 -15.82 32.96
CA LYS A 3 29.54 -16.42 33.68
C LYS A 3 28.32 -15.49 33.82
N VAL A 4 28.53 -14.17 33.80
CA VAL A 4 27.44 -13.16 33.89
C VAL A 4 26.71 -13.03 32.55
N PHE A 5 27.46 -13.11 31.44
CA PHE A 5 26.88 -13.12 30.09
C PHE A 5 26.02 -14.36 29.83
N ILE A 6 26.39 -15.52 30.38
CA ILE A 6 25.61 -16.76 30.24
C ILE A 6 24.27 -16.64 31.01
N LEU A 7 24.27 -16.02 32.19
CA LEU A 7 23.03 -15.79 32.96
C LEU A 7 22.07 -14.84 32.23
N LEU A 8 22.59 -13.75 31.64
CA LEU A 8 21.80 -12.79 30.85
C LEU A 8 21.20 -13.40 29.59
N PHE A 9 21.94 -14.29 28.91
CA PHE A 9 21.47 -14.98 27.72
C PHE A 9 20.37 -16.01 28.04
N LEU A 10 20.44 -16.66 29.21
CA LEU A 10 19.40 -17.59 29.68
C LEU A 10 18.12 -16.85 30.09
N CYS A 11 18.20 -15.69 30.74
CA CYS A 11 17.02 -14.89 31.10
C CYS A 11 16.23 -14.39 29.87
N PHE A 12 16.90 -14.10 28.75
CA PHE A 12 16.25 -13.68 27.50
C PHE A 12 15.39 -14.77 26.84
N GLN A 13 15.76 -16.04 27.01
CA GLN A 13 15.03 -17.16 26.40
C GLN A 13 13.69 -17.45 27.12
N PHE A 14 13.57 -17.13 28.41
CA PHE A 14 12.34 -17.37 29.18
C PHE A 14 11.26 -16.29 28.99
N TYR A 15 11.62 -15.07 28.58
CA TYR A 15 10.64 -14.00 28.31
C TYR A 15 9.91 -14.15 26.97
N SER A 16 10.45 -14.94 26.03
CA SER A 16 9.86 -15.08 24.69
C SER A 16 8.58 -15.95 24.65
N CYS A 17 8.26 -16.66 25.74
CA CYS A 17 7.16 -17.64 25.78
C CYS A 17 5.88 -17.16 26.49
N GLN A 18 5.78 -15.90 26.96
CA GLN A 18 4.57 -15.44 27.66
C GLN A 18 3.51 -14.77 26.76
N ASN A 19 3.75 -14.63 25.46
CA ASN A 19 2.72 -14.16 24.54
C ASN A 19 1.73 -15.29 24.21
N LYS A 20 0.83 -15.61 25.14
CA LYS A 20 -0.41 -16.33 24.82
C LYS A 20 -1.10 -15.55 23.70
N LYS A 21 -1.12 -16.08 22.48
CA LYS A 21 -1.95 -15.53 21.40
C LYS A 21 -3.38 -15.51 21.90
N ALA A 22 -3.93 -14.32 22.13
CA ALA A 22 -5.34 -14.17 22.47
C ALA A 22 -6.16 -14.85 21.37
N GLU A 23 -7.04 -15.78 21.75
CA GLU A 23 -7.96 -16.39 20.78
C GLU A 23 -8.88 -15.30 20.21
N LEU A 24 -9.01 -15.26 18.89
CA LEU A 24 -9.90 -14.33 18.22
C LEU A 24 -11.35 -14.68 18.55
N LYS A 25 -12.17 -13.66 18.83
CA LYS A 25 -13.60 -13.84 19.10
C LYS A 25 -14.28 -14.44 17.88
N LYS A 26 -15.10 -15.47 18.07
CA LYS A 26 -15.87 -16.10 17.00
C LYS A 26 -17.13 -15.31 16.62
N PHE A 27 -17.75 -14.65 17.59
CA PHE A 27 -18.99 -13.89 17.41
C PHE A 27 -18.85 -12.47 17.95
N ASP A 28 -19.58 -11.54 17.35
CA ASP A 28 -19.68 -10.17 17.82
C ASP A 28 -20.69 -10.02 18.98
N ALA A 29 -20.87 -8.79 19.46
CA ALA A 29 -21.80 -8.49 20.55
C ALA A 29 -23.28 -8.80 20.23
N ASN A 30 -23.62 -8.93 18.94
CA ASN A 30 -24.97 -9.22 18.46
C ASN A 30 -25.13 -10.71 18.07
N GLY A 31 -24.12 -11.55 18.32
CA GLY A 31 -24.15 -12.97 17.97
C GLY A 31 -23.85 -13.27 16.50
N LYS A 32 -23.43 -12.29 15.68
CA LYS A 32 -23.03 -12.52 14.28
C LYS A 32 -21.65 -13.13 14.21
N LEU A 33 -21.43 -14.04 13.25
CA LEU A 33 -20.11 -14.61 13.02
C LEU A 33 -19.14 -13.49 12.61
N ILE A 34 -17.95 -13.49 13.21
CA ILE A 34 -16.87 -12.59 12.81
C ILE A 34 -16.01 -13.23 11.74
N VAL A 35 -15.75 -12.51 10.66
CA VAL A 35 -14.88 -12.91 9.55
C VAL A 35 -13.66 -12.00 9.51
N TYR A 36 -12.47 -12.60 9.63
CA TYR A 36 -11.21 -11.87 9.75
C TYR A 36 -10.37 -11.84 8.45
N SER A 37 -10.72 -12.67 7.46
CA SER A 37 -10.00 -12.75 6.18
C SER A 37 -10.93 -12.66 4.99
N GLU A 38 -10.47 -11.95 3.96
CA GLU A 38 -11.20 -11.75 2.70
C GLU A 38 -11.48 -13.07 1.99
N GLU A 39 -10.54 -14.01 2.02
CA GLU A 39 -10.70 -15.35 1.43
C GLU A 39 -11.85 -16.14 2.06
N VAL A 40 -11.95 -16.13 3.40
CA VAL A 40 -13.04 -16.82 4.10
C VAL A 40 -14.37 -16.16 3.76
N TYR A 41 -14.42 -14.83 3.75
CA TYR A 41 -15.61 -14.10 3.33
C TYR A 41 -16.02 -14.45 1.89
N ALA A 42 -15.09 -14.45 0.95
CA ALA A 42 -15.33 -14.79 -0.44
C ALA A 42 -15.90 -16.21 -0.58
N ASN A 43 -15.30 -17.18 0.10
CA ASN A 43 -15.77 -18.57 0.12
C ASN A 43 -17.18 -18.72 0.71
N MET A 44 -17.50 -17.94 1.75
CA MET A 44 -18.86 -17.89 2.30
C MET A 44 -19.84 -17.25 1.31
N TRP A 45 -19.44 -16.14 0.68
CA TRP A 45 -20.28 -15.36 -0.24
C TRP A 45 -20.64 -16.17 -1.49
N MET A 46 -19.70 -16.97 -1.99
CA MET A 46 -19.93 -17.89 -3.10
C MET A 46 -21.00 -18.95 -2.79
N LYS A 47 -21.18 -19.33 -1.52
CA LYS A 47 -22.19 -20.28 -1.07
C LYS A 47 -23.53 -19.61 -0.72
N ASN A 48 -23.47 -18.41 -0.15
CA ASN A 48 -24.64 -17.60 0.18
C ASN A 48 -24.31 -16.12 -0.04
N ARG A 49 -24.95 -15.50 -1.03
CA ARG A 49 -24.71 -14.08 -1.38
C ARG A 49 -25.25 -13.10 -0.34
N ASN A 50 -26.17 -13.54 0.53
CA ASN A 50 -26.76 -12.74 1.60
C ASN A 50 -26.12 -13.10 2.94
N LEU A 51 -24.82 -12.84 3.08
CA LEU A 51 -24.11 -13.06 4.34
C LEU A 51 -24.53 -12.01 5.38
N ASP A 52 -24.93 -12.48 6.56
CA ASP A 52 -25.06 -11.64 7.76
C ASP A 52 -23.91 -11.94 8.71
N VAL A 53 -22.80 -11.23 8.52
CA VAL A 53 -21.54 -11.42 9.26
C VAL A 53 -20.94 -10.07 9.62
N THR A 54 -20.11 -10.08 10.66
CA THR A 54 -19.30 -8.91 11.03
C THR A 54 -17.89 -9.09 10.49
N VAL A 55 -17.41 -8.15 9.69
CA VAL A 55 -16.05 -8.19 9.14
C VAL A 55 -15.11 -7.39 10.04
N ILE A 56 -13.99 -8.02 10.42
CA ILE A 56 -12.87 -7.32 11.07
C ILE A 56 -11.65 -7.50 10.20
N ASP A 57 -11.31 -6.47 9.43
CA ASP A 57 -10.18 -6.47 8.51
C ASP A 57 -8.85 -6.28 9.26
N THR A 58 -8.39 -7.38 9.87
CA THR A 58 -7.12 -7.40 10.61
C THR A 58 -5.92 -7.11 9.72
N PHE A 59 -5.99 -7.44 8.43
CA PHE A 59 -4.93 -7.13 7.48
C PHE A 59 -4.79 -5.62 7.32
N CYS A 60 -5.89 -4.93 7.02
CA CYS A 60 -5.90 -3.47 6.89
C CYS A 60 -5.46 -2.77 8.19
N ILE A 61 -5.94 -3.22 9.36
CA ILE A 61 -5.53 -2.69 10.66
C ILE A 61 -4.00 -2.77 10.82
N ASN A 62 -3.42 -3.93 10.54
CA ASN A 62 -1.97 -4.14 10.64
C ASN A 62 -1.20 -3.32 9.59
N GLN A 63 -1.72 -3.20 8.37
CA GLN A 63 -1.12 -2.38 7.31
C GLN A 63 -1.10 -0.90 7.68
N LYS A 64 -2.19 -0.36 8.25
CA LYS A 64 -2.25 1.03 8.74
C LYS A 64 -1.24 1.26 9.87
N ALA A 65 -1.19 0.37 10.86
CA ALA A 65 -0.24 0.46 11.97
C ALA A 65 1.21 0.45 11.47
N ARG A 66 1.52 -0.42 10.51
CA ARG A 66 2.83 -0.47 9.87
C ARG A 66 3.15 0.82 9.10
N ALA A 67 2.21 1.32 8.30
CA ALA A 67 2.41 2.56 7.53
C ALA A 67 2.72 3.74 8.45
N LEU A 68 1.95 3.90 9.53
CA LEU A 68 2.17 4.96 10.52
C LEU A 68 3.54 4.83 11.21
N SER A 69 3.99 3.61 11.51
CA SER A 69 5.33 3.37 12.04
C SER A 69 6.42 3.76 11.04
N ASP A 70 6.27 3.39 9.77
CA ASP A 70 7.23 3.71 8.72
C ASP A 70 7.29 5.24 8.48
N ILE A 71 6.14 5.92 8.43
CA ILE A 71 6.02 7.37 8.33
C ILE A 71 6.73 8.07 9.49
N LYS A 72 6.49 7.60 10.73
CA LYS A 72 7.14 8.15 11.93
C LYS A 72 8.67 8.02 11.86
N ASN A 73 9.16 6.99 11.20
CA ASN A 73 10.60 6.76 10.98
C ASN A 73 11.14 7.50 9.74
N GLY A 74 10.35 8.39 9.13
CA GLY A 74 10.76 9.20 7.98
C GLY A 74 10.68 8.48 6.63
N LYS A 75 10.12 7.26 6.59
CA LYS A 75 9.98 6.49 5.36
C LYS A 75 8.71 6.88 4.61
N LEU A 76 8.85 7.27 3.35
CA LEU A 76 7.74 7.52 2.43
C LEU A 76 7.86 6.63 1.21
N ILE A 77 6.75 5.99 0.82
CA ILE A 77 6.70 5.12 -0.34
C ILE A 77 5.52 5.51 -1.23
N TYR A 78 5.81 5.90 -2.46
CA TYR A 78 4.80 6.07 -3.49
C TYR A 78 4.55 4.73 -4.20
N PHE A 79 3.28 4.35 -4.31
CA PHE A 79 2.85 3.17 -5.06
C PHE A 79 2.20 3.63 -6.36
N GLY A 80 2.80 3.27 -7.48
CA GLY A 80 2.32 3.69 -8.80
C GLY A 80 2.27 2.56 -9.80
N TYR A 81 1.54 2.80 -10.89
CA TYR A 81 1.44 1.86 -11.99
C TYR A 81 2.66 1.97 -12.91
N ALA A 82 3.20 0.82 -13.31
CA ALA A 82 4.33 0.75 -14.23
C ALA A 82 3.83 0.87 -15.67
N ILE A 83 3.81 2.10 -16.21
CA ILE A 83 3.85 2.30 -17.67
C ILE A 83 5.31 2.43 -18.05
N ASP A 84 5.79 1.55 -18.94
CA ASP A 84 7.20 1.40 -19.28
C ASP A 84 7.84 2.76 -19.62
N GLY A 85 8.95 3.06 -18.94
CA GLY A 85 9.74 4.28 -19.09
C GLY A 85 9.28 5.48 -18.26
N ILE A 86 7.97 5.76 -18.17
CA ILE A 86 7.44 6.90 -17.40
C ILE A 86 7.61 6.69 -15.90
N PHE A 87 7.25 5.51 -15.39
CA PHE A 87 7.36 5.24 -13.96
C PHE A 87 8.81 5.37 -13.48
N LYS A 88 9.78 4.90 -14.27
CA LYS A 88 11.21 5.07 -13.97
C LYS A 88 11.64 6.53 -13.89
N LYS A 89 11.09 7.40 -14.75
CA LYS A 89 11.36 8.86 -14.72
C LYS A 89 10.72 9.51 -13.50
N LEU A 90 9.47 9.15 -13.19
CA LEU A 90 8.79 9.60 -11.96
C LEU A 90 9.55 9.16 -10.71
N SER A 91 10.01 7.91 -10.63
CA SER A 91 10.83 7.39 -9.53
C SER A 91 12.10 8.20 -9.31
N LYS A 92 12.79 8.58 -10.38
CA LYS A 92 13.98 9.46 -10.30
C LYS A 92 13.66 10.86 -9.78
N LYS A 93 12.46 11.38 -10.08
CA LYS A 93 12.02 12.68 -9.57
C LYS A 93 11.66 12.57 -8.09
N LEU A 94 10.88 11.56 -7.70
CA LEU A 94 10.44 11.32 -6.33
C LEU A 94 11.60 11.01 -5.37
N SER A 95 12.65 10.32 -5.83
CA SER A 95 13.82 10.02 -5.01
C SER A 95 14.56 11.28 -4.52
N LYS A 96 14.49 12.39 -5.28
CA LYS A 96 15.05 13.69 -4.85
C LYS A 96 14.36 14.25 -3.61
N TYR A 97 13.15 13.79 -3.30
CA TYR A 97 12.36 14.16 -2.14
C TYR A 97 12.38 13.09 -1.04
N GLY A 98 13.28 12.09 -1.17
CA GLY A 98 13.37 10.97 -0.24
C GLY A 98 12.18 10.03 -0.28
N ILE A 99 11.43 10.01 -1.39
CA ILE A 99 10.27 9.12 -1.57
C ILE A 99 10.73 7.88 -2.35
N GLU A 100 10.61 6.71 -1.73
CA GLU A 100 10.79 5.43 -2.41
C GLU A 100 9.61 5.17 -3.35
N THR A 101 9.82 4.40 -4.42
CA THR A 101 8.72 3.99 -5.30
C THR A 101 8.59 2.49 -5.37
N LYS A 102 7.36 2.00 -5.38
CA LYS A 102 7.05 0.59 -5.64
C LYS A 102 6.00 0.48 -6.73
N GLU A 103 6.22 -0.45 -7.64
CA GLU A 103 5.21 -0.81 -8.62
C GLU A 103 4.03 -1.48 -7.91
N HIS A 104 2.84 -1.10 -8.32
CA HIS A 104 1.62 -1.66 -7.78
C HIS A 104 0.55 -1.74 -8.86
N LEU A 105 0.04 -2.95 -9.05
CA LEU A 105 -1.17 -3.20 -9.81
C LEU A 105 -2.35 -3.15 -8.84
N SER A 106 -3.05 -2.01 -8.82
CA SER A 106 -4.31 -1.88 -8.10
C SER A 106 -5.42 -2.56 -8.90
N GLY A 107 -6.10 -3.51 -8.28
CA GLY A 107 -7.40 -4.00 -8.71
C GLY A 107 -8.53 -3.05 -8.29
N CYS A 108 -9.62 -3.07 -9.06
CA CYS A 108 -10.82 -2.26 -8.77
C CYS A 108 -11.87 -3.03 -7.96
N THR A 109 -11.61 -4.29 -7.61
CA THR A 109 -12.59 -5.15 -6.94
C THR A 109 -12.42 -5.10 -5.43
N ARG A 110 -13.53 -4.89 -4.72
CA ARG A 110 -13.61 -5.00 -3.26
C ARG A 110 -14.51 -6.15 -2.89
N MET A 111 -14.08 -7.03 -1.99
CA MET A 111 -14.94 -8.08 -1.45
C MET A 111 -15.48 -7.67 -0.07
N GLY A 112 -16.81 -7.58 0.04
CA GLY A 112 -17.47 -7.22 1.30
C GLY A 112 -17.00 -5.90 1.89
N SER A 113 -16.61 -5.91 3.16
CA SER A 113 -16.12 -4.74 3.91
C SER A 113 -14.60 -4.75 4.12
N PHE A 114 -13.85 -5.57 3.39
CA PHE A 114 -12.38 -5.56 3.42
C PHE A 114 -11.88 -4.33 2.64
N GLU A 115 -10.97 -3.58 3.23
CA GLU A 115 -10.41 -2.37 2.63
C GLU A 115 -9.11 -2.73 1.88
N PRO A 116 -9.05 -2.49 0.56
CA PRO A 116 -7.82 -2.71 -0.17
C PRO A 116 -6.83 -1.57 0.11
N TYR A 117 -5.54 -1.85 -0.11
CA TYR A 117 -4.48 -0.85 -0.20
C TYR A 117 -4.27 0.04 1.03
N CYS A 118 -4.64 -0.44 2.22
CA CYS A 118 -4.57 0.37 3.44
C CYS A 118 -3.19 0.97 3.77
N TYR A 119 -2.09 0.27 3.47
CA TYR A 119 -0.76 0.83 3.66
C TYR A 119 -0.47 1.96 2.66
N GLN A 120 -0.82 1.72 1.39
CA GLN A 120 -0.61 2.66 0.29
C GLN A 120 -1.41 3.96 0.52
N ILE A 121 -2.64 3.84 1.00
CA ILE A 121 -3.51 4.98 1.32
C ILE A 121 -2.87 5.87 2.40
N GLU A 122 -2.35 5.29 3.49
CA GLU A 122 -1.71 6.09 4.54
C GLU A 122 -0.40 6.73 4.04
N MET A 123 0.37 6.03 3.21
CA MET A 123 1.56 6.63 2.57
C MET A 123 1.20 7.78 1.64
N TRP A 124 0.15 7.63 0.83
CA TRP A 124 -0.33 8.67 -0.07
C TRP A 124 -0.76 9.91 0.71
N LYS A 125 -1.59 9.74 1.75
CA LYS A 125 -2.04 10.83 2.61
C LYS A 125 -0.87 11.61 3.21
N GLU A 126 0.18 10.92 3.65
CA GLU A 126 1.35 11.59 4.21
C GLU A 126 2.16 12.34 3.14
N ILE A 127 2.29 11.79 1.93
CA ILE A 127 2.91 12.48 0.80
C ILE A 127 2.13 13.78 0.49
N ASP A 128 0.80 13.69 0.38
CA ASP A 128 -0.07 14.84 0.12
C ASP A 128 0.02 15.88 1.24
N ARG A 129 0.01 15.44 2.50
CA ARG A 129 0.16 16.32 3.66
C ARG A 129 1.49 17.08 3.62
N LYS A 130 2.57 16.44 3.17
CA LYS A 130 3.92 17.02 3.18
C LYS A 130 4.22 17.90 1.97
N TYR A 131 3.71 17.54 0.78
CA TYR A 131 4.09 18.18 -0.48
C TYR A 131 2.92 18.82 -1.24
N GLY A 132 1.68 18.59 -0.81
CA GLY A 132 0.45 19.05 -1.46
C GLY A 132 -0.16 18.00 -2.38
N GLU A 133 -1.49 18.04 -2.52
CA GLU A 133 -2.29 17.07 -3.29
C GLU A 133 -1.90 16.96 -4.76
N ASN A 134 -1.40 18.05 -5.37
CA ASN A 134 -1.02 18.09 -6.78
C ASN A 134 0.46 17.72 -7.04
N PHE A 135 1.21 17.37 -5.99
CA PHE A 135 2.65 17.16 -6.08
C PHE A 135 3.02 15.98 -6.99
N ILE A 136 2.40 14.82 -6.77
CA ILE A 136 2.63 13.62 -7.57
C ILE A 136 2.22 13.86 -9.03
N ASP A 137 1.04 14.45 -9.25
CA ASP A 137 0.52 14.71 -10.59
C ASP A 137 1.42 15.63 -11.39
N SER A 138 1.95 16.68 -10.74
CA SER A 138 2.91 17.60 -11.36
C SER A 138 4.18 16.87 -11.80
N LEU A 139 4.76 16.04 -10.93
CA LEU A 139 5.96 15.26 -11.28
C LEU A 139 5.67 14.19 -12.34
N SER A 140 4.46 13.63 -12.33
CA SER A 140 3.98 12.66 -13.30
C SER A 140 3.86 13.29 -14.69
N GLU A 141 3.27 14.48 -14.80
CA GLU A 141 3.18 15.22 -16.07
C GLU A 141 4.55 15.57 -16.64
N GLU A 142 5.51 15.97 -15.79
CA GLU A 142 6.89 16.17 -16.23
C GLU A 142 7.54 14.88 -16.74
N ALA A 143 7.32 13.76 -16.04
CA ALA A 143 7.85 12.45 -16.42
C ALA A 143 7.27 11.96 -17.76
N LYS A 144 5.97 12.17 -17.98
CA LYS A 144 5.29 11.90 -19.26
C LYS A 144 5.89 12.74 -20.38
N LYS A 145 6.04 14.05 -20.18
CA LYS A 145 6.63 14.96 -21.16
C LYS A 145 8.05 14.53 -21.53
N GLU A 146 8.89 14.25 -20.54
CA GLU A 146 10.27 13.78 -20.74
C GLU A 146 10.32 12.46 -21.52
N PHE A 147 9.44 11.51 -21.20
CA PHE A 147 9.32 10.25 -21.94
C PHE A 147 8.95 10.47 -23.41
N ILE A 148 7.96 11.31 -23.68
CA ILE A 148 7.46 11.56 -25.03
C ILE A 148 8.52 12.26 -25.90
N ILE A 149 9.25 13.23 -25.34
CA ILE A 149 10.33 13.93 -26.05
C ILE A 149 11.47 12.95 -26.42
N GLU A 150 11.83 12.04 -25.53
CA GLU A 150 12.87 11.03 -25.79
C GLU A 150 12.42 9.91 -26.73
N ASN A 151 11.11 9.70 -26.86
CA ASN A 151 10.52 8.60 -27.63
C ASN A 151 9.47 9.13 -28.63
N PRO A 152 9.82 10.04 -29.56
CA PRO A 152 8.84 10.73 -30.41
C PRO A 152 8.06 9.79 -31.34
N ASN A 153 8.65 8.64 -31.66
CA ASN A 153 8.07 7.62 -32.53
C ASN A 153 7.16 6.63 -31.78
N VAL A 154 7.14 6.67 -30.44
CA VAL A 154 6.31 5.78 -29.62
C VAL A 154 4.98 6.46 -29.36
N LYS A 155 3.91 5.92 -29.96
CA LYS A 155 2.54 6.41 -29.72
C LYS A 155 2.19 6.27 -28.24
N TYR A 156 1.71 7.35 -27.63
CA TYR A 156 1.29 7.36 -26.24
C TYR A 156 -0.14 7.89 -26.14
N MET A 157 -1.06 7.01 -25.77
CA MET A 157 -2.49 7.32 -25.68
C MET A 157 -2.90 7.48 -24.22
N GLU A 158 -3.55 8.59 -23.91
CA GLU A 158 -4.19 8.85 -22.61
C GLU A 158 -5.58 9.42 -22.87
N ASP A 159 -6.61 8.82 -22.28
CA ASP A 159 -8.03 9.18 -22.49
C ASP A 159 -8.43 9.34 -23.97
N GLY A 160 -7.92 8.45 -24.82
CA GLY A 160 -8.21 8.43 -26.26
C GLY A 160 -7.47 9.50 -27.08
N LYS A 161 -6.54 10.25 -26.49
CA LYS A 161 -5.72 11.27 -27.17
C LYS A 161 -4.25 10.87 -27.25
N ASP A 162 -3.62 11.15 -28.38
CA ASP A 162 -2.17 10.97 -28.54
C ASP A 162 -1.43 12.15 -27.89
N LEU A 163 -0.78 11.92 -26.75
CA LEU A 163 -0.13 13.00 -26.00
C LEU A 163 1.10 13.58 -26.72
N ARG A 164 1.59 12.94 -27.79
CA ARG A 164 2.64 13.52 -28.63
C ARG A 164 2.21 14.84 -29.26
N GLU A 165 0.93 14.98 -29.61
CA GLU A 165 0.35 16.22 -30.16
C GLU A 165 0.45 17.40 -29.18
N LYS A 166 0.52 17.12 -27.87
CA LYS A 166 0.68 18.12 -26.80
C LYS A 166 2.14 18.52 -26.61
N TYR A 167 3.08 17.59 -26.73
CA TYR A 167 4.45 17.77 -26.24
C TYR A 167 5.52 17.85 -27.32
N LEU A 168 5.29 17.33 -28.52
CA LEU A 168 6.22 17.48 -29.63
C LEU A 168 5.97 18.81 -30.37
N PRO A 169 7.03 19.51 -30.80
CA PRO A 169 6.86 20.67 -31.67
C PRO A 169 6.20 20.26 -32.98
N LYS A 170 5.32 21.13 -33.49
CA LYS A 170 4.65 20.96 -34.79
C LYS A 170 5.59 21.29 -35.94
#